data_AF-A0A3D2H8Z6-F1
#
_entry.id   AF-A0A3D2H8Z6-F1
#
_cell.length_a   1.000
_cell.length_b   1.000
_cell.length_c   1.000
_cell.angle_alpha   90.00
_cell.angle_beta   90.00
_cell.angle_gamma   90.00
#
_symmetry.space_group_name_H-M   'P 1'
#
loop_
_entity.id
_entity.type
_entity.pdbx_description
1 polymer ?
#
loop_
_entity_poly.entity_id
_entity_poly.type
_entity_poly.pdbx_seq_one_letter_code
_entity_poly.pdbx_strand_id
1 'polypeptide(L)'
;MWTVKKLFFDLSWGTKIIILVVVFSAGIVAVGAVGARTISNLSSSFQTGVEVTRTRLDSATAARISTMAMDQALYRLILASESADIRAAAISAIKQASLLDEALQKLSLALPDSADVKELVGLNQQIKQPRMQVLLSAKNNDASKCIGQIKGYWRCDSKN
;
A
#
# COMPACT_ATOMS: atom_id res chain seq x y z
N MET A 1 -29.25 -43.46 30.86
CA MET A 1 -29.24 -44.40 29.71
C MET A 1 -30.43 -45.39 29.70
N TRP A 2 -31.39 -45.31 30.64
CA TRP A 2 -32.52 -46.26 30.74
C TRP A 2 -33.86 -45.70 30.21
N THR A 3 -33.97 -44.38 30.06
CA THR A 3 -35.20 -43.69 29.62
C THR A 3 -35.42 -43.70 28.11
N VAL A 4 -34.34 -43.67 27.31
CA VAL A 4 -34.44 -43.71 25.84
C VAL A 4 -34.98 -45.08 25.36
N LYS A 5 -34.61 -46.17 26.03
CA LYS A 5 -35.07 -47.53 25.64
C LYS A 5 -36.58 -47.71 25.77
N LYS A 6 -37.22 -47.10 26.77
CA LYS A 6 -38.66 -47.25 27.00
C LYS A 6 -39.51 -46.50 25.97
N LEU A 7 -39.00 -45.38 25.45
CA LEU A 7 -39.69 -44.58 24.42
C LEU A 7 -39.75 -45.27 23.05
N PHE A 8 -38.81 -46.15 22.73
CA PHE A 8 -38.71 -46.79 21.40
C PHE A 8 -39.49 -48.10 21.24
N PHE A 9 -39.93 -48.73 22.34
CA PHE A 9 -40.58 -50.04 22.27
C PHE A 9 -42.11 -50.00 22.14
N ASP A 10 -42.79 -48.98 22.70
CA ASP A 10 -44.26 -48.85 22.63
C ASP A 10 -44.79 -48.04 21.42
N LEU A 11 -43.90 -47.52 20.58
CA LEU A 11 -44.29 -46.70 19.43
C LEU A 11 -44.64 -47.53 18.19
N SER A 12 -45.74 -47.17 17.51
CA SER A 12 -46.14 -47.77 16.24
C SER A 12 -45.02 -47.66 15.21
N TRP A 13 -44.92 -48.65 14.31
CA TRP A 13 -43.88 -48.71 13.28
C TRP A 13 -43.86 -47.45 12.39
N GLY A 14 -45.03 -46.87 12.12
CA GLY A 14 -45.15 -45.60 11.38
C GLY A 14 -44.56 -44.40 12.14
N THR A 15 -44.74 -44.33 13.46
CA THR A 15 -44.18 -43.25 14.29
C THR A 15 -42.66 -43.29 14.32
N LYS A 16 -42.06 -44.49 14.29
CA LYS A 16 -40.59 -44.66 14.23
C LYS A 16 -39.99 -44.07 12.95
N ILE A 17 -40.65 -44.28 11.81
CA ILE A 17 -40.23 -43.71 10.51
C ILE A 17 -40.30 -42.18 10.55
N ILE A 18 -41.39 -41.61 11.07
CA ILE A 18 -41.58 -40.16 11.15
C ILE A 18 -40.48 -39.51 12.00
N ILE A 19 -40.15 -40.09 13.15
CA ILE A 19 -39.06 -39.57 14.01
C ILE A 19 -37.72 -39.59 13.27
N LEU A 20 -37.43 -40.69 12.56
CA LEU A 20 -36.17 -40.82 11.81
C LEU A 20 -36.07 -39.76 10.71
N VAL A 21 -37.16 -39.52 9.97
CA VAL A 21 -37.22 -38.48 8.93
C VAL A 21 -37.06 -37.07 9.52
N VAL A 22 -37.72 -36.78 10.65
CA VAL A 22 -37.62 -35.47 11.31
C VAL A 22 -36.20 -35.22 11.82
N VAL A 23 -35.57 -36.21 12.46
CA VAL A 23 -34.18 -36.08 12.94
C VAL A 23 -33.21 -35.92 11.77
N PHE A 24 -33.39 -36.68 10.70
CA PHE A 24 -32.57 -36.55 9.50
C PHE A 24 -32.72 -35.16 8.86
N SER A 25 -33.96 -34.70 8.71
CA SER A 25 -34.26 -33.37 8.16
C SER A 25 -33.70 -32.24 9.03
N ALA A 26 -33.81 -32.36 10.35
CA ALA A 26 -33.21 -31.42 11.31
C ALA A 26 -31.69 -31.40 11.20
N GLY A 27 -31.05 -32.55 10.97
CA GLY A 27 -29.62 -32.66 10.71
C GLY A 27 -29.18 -31.86 9.47
N ILE A 28 -29.94 -31.97 8.36
CA ILE A 28 -29.65 -31.21 7.13
C ILE A 28 -29.76 -29.70 7.39
N VAL A 29 -30.81 -29.25 8.08
CA VAL A 29 -31.00 -27.83 8.41
C VAL A 29 -29.87 -27.31 9.31
N ALA A 30 -29.44 -28.11 10.30
CA ALA A 30 -28.34 -27.74 11.18
C ALA A 30 -27.02 -27.56 10.42
N VAL A 31 -26.69 -28.50 9.52
CA VAL A 31 -25.49 -28.38 8.66
C VAL A 31 -25.59 -27.16 7.75
N GLY A 32 -26.77 -26.91 7.15
CA GLY A 32 -27.01 -25.71 6.33
C GLY A 32 -26.80 -24.41 7.11
N ALA A 33 -27.31 -24.33 8.35
CA ALA A 33 -27.15 -23.16 9.20
C ALA A 33 -25.68 -22.92 9.62
N VAL A 34 -24.94 -23.98 9.96
CA VAL A 34 -23.51 -23.89 10.27
C VAL A 34 -22.70 -23.50 9.03
N GLY A 35 -23.02 -24.07 7.88
CA GLY A 35 -22.42 -23.71 6.59
C GLY A 35 -22.63 -22.24 6.24
N ALA A 36 -23.88 -21.76 6.33
CA ALA A 36 -24.22 -20.36 6.09
C ALA A 36 -23.43 -19.41 7.02
N ARG A 37 -23.35 -19.73 8.31
CA ARG A 37 -22.59 -18.94 9.29
C ARG A 37 -21.09 -18.96 9.04
N THR A 38 -20.56 -20.08 8.59
CA THR A 38 -19.13 -20.22 8.25
C THR A 38 -18.80 -19.39 7.01
N ILE A 39 -19.65 -19.45 5.99
CA ILE A 39 -19.51 -18.67 4.75
C ILE A 39 -19.61 -17.17 5.04
N SER A 40 -20.52 -16.72 5.90
CA SER A 40 -20.63 -15.30 6.24
C SER A 40 -19.36 -14.78 6.93
N ASN A 41 -18.79 -15.57 7.85
CA ASN A 41 -17.56 -15.20 8.55
C ASN A 41 -16.33 -15.22 7.64
N LEU A 42 -16.28 -16.18 6.71
CA LEU A 42 -15.22 -16.25 5.70
C LEU A 42 -15.30 -15.06 4.75
N SER A 43 -16.51 -14.71 4.30
CA SER A 43 -16.74 -13.59 3.38
C SER A 43 -16.28 -12.26 3.97
N SER A 44 -16.58 -11.98 5.25
CA SER A 44 -16.16 -10.73 5.89
C SER A 44 -14.64 -10.66 6.09
N SER A 45 -14.03 -11.78 6.49
CA SER A 45 -12.57 -11.88 6.63
C SER A 45 -11.87 -11.71 5.29
N PHE A 46 -12.42 -12.30 4.23
CA PHE A 46 -11.89 -12.17 2.87
C PHE A 46 -12.00 -10.73 2.35
N GLN A 47 -13.16 -10.09 2.52
CA GLN A 47 -13.35 -8.68 2.13
C GLN A 47 -12.35 -7.77 2.85
N THR A 48 -12.14 -7.97 4.15
CA THR A 48 -11.16 -7.21 4.93
C THR A 48 -9.73 -7.46 4.44
N GLY A 49 -9.37 -8.71 4.17
CA GLY A 49 -8.05 -9.07 3.62
C GLY A 49 -7.79 -8.47 2.24
N VAL A 50 -8.79 -8.48 1.36
CA VAL A 50 -8.72 -7.86 0.02
C VAL A 50 -8.55 -6.35 0.14
N GLU A 51 -9.31 -5.69 1.02
CA GLU A 51 -9.23 -4.24 1.18
C GLU A 51 -7.88 -3.76 1.73
N VAL A 52 -7.33 -4.48 2.70
CA VAL A 52 -5.97 -4.22 3.21
C VAL A 52 -4.94 -4.42 2.09
N THR A 53 -5.09 -5.47 1.29
CA THR A 53 -4.17 -5.75 0.17
C THR A 53 -4.26 -4.68 -0.91
N ARG A 54 -5.46 -4.22 -1.25
CA ARG A 54 -5.68 -3.10 -2.19
C ARG A 54 -5.02 -1.82 -1.69
N THR A 55 -5.25 -1.46 -0.44
CA THR A 55 -4.63 -0.27 0.17
C THR A 55 -3.09 -0.31 0.09
N ARG A 56 -2.49 -1.48 0.33
CA ARG A 56 -1.05 -1.70 0.21
C ARG A 56 -0.56 -1.57 -1.23
N LEU A 57 -1.26 -2.18 -2.18
CA LEU A 57 -0.95 -2.12 -3.61
C LEU A 57 -1.06 -0.69 -4.15
N ASP A 58 -2.11 0.03 -3.78
CA ASP A 58 -2.33 1.41 -4.19
C ASP A 58 -1.23 2.32 -3.64
N SER A 59 -0.85 2.14 -2.37
CA SER A 59 0.23 2.89 -1.75
C SER A 59 1.59 2.60 -2.41
N ALA A 60 1.87 1.33 -2.72
CA ALA A 60 3.10 0.92 -3.42
C ALA A 60 3.15 1.47 -4.85
N THR A 61 2.02 1.45 -5.54
CA THR A 61 1.89 1.98 -6.90
C THR A 61 2.07 3.50 -6.90
N ALA A 62 1.44 4.19 -5.96
CA ALA A 62 1.60 5.64 -5.80
C ALA A 62 3.06 6.02 -5.51
N ALA A 63 3.74 5.30 -4.61
CA ALA A 63 5.15 5.53 -4.33
C ALA A 63 6.02 5.33 -5.58
N ARG A 64 5.79 4.26 -6.35
CA ARG A 64 6.50 4.00 -7.60
C ARG A 64 6.28 5.11 -8.63
N ILE A 65 5.04 5.55 -8.82
CA ILE A 65 4.70 6.63 -9.74
C ILE A 65 5.39 7.93 -9.32
N SER A 66 5.36 8.28 -8.03
CA SER A 66 6.03 9.47 -7.52
C SER A 66 7.54 9.41 -7.70
N THR A 67 8.17 8.25 -7.52
CA THR A 67 9.62 8.08 -7.80
C THR A 67 9.92 8.35 -9.27
N MET A 68 9.16 7.74 -10.19
CA MET A 68 9.33 7.98 -11.63
C MET A 68 9.08 9.45 -12.02
N ALA A 69 8.08 10.10 -11.42
CA ALA A 69 7.80 11.51 -11.67
C ALA A 69 8.93 12.42 -11.15
N MET A 70 9.54 12.06 -10.01
CA MET A 70 10.71 12.76 -9.49
C MET A 70 11.91 12.60 -10.41
N ASP A 71 12.20 11.38 -10.87
CA ASP A 71 13.30 11.12 -11.81
C ASP A 71 13.12 11.91 -13.12
N GLN A 72 11.90 11.93 -13.67
CA GLN A 72 11.58 12.73 -14.85
C GLN A 72 11.79 14.23 -14.60
N ALA A 73 11.43 14.75 -13.42
CA ALA A 73 11.66 16.15 -13.09
C ALA A 73 13.15 16.48 -12.96
N LEU A 74 13.95 15.58 -12.40
CA LEU A 74 15.40 15.71 -12.35
C LEU A 74 16.03 15.67 -13.74
N TYR A 75 15.60 14.77 -14.62
CA TYR A 75 16.07 14.73 -16.00
C TYR A 75 15.75 16.02 -16.75
N ARG A 76 14.54 16.57 -16.59
CA ARG A 76 14.17 17.87 -17.17
C ARG A 76 15.05 19.00 -16.65
N LEU A 77 15.38 18.98 -15.36
CA LEU A 77 16.29 19.97 -14.78
C LEU A 77 17.70 19.86 -15.35
N ILE A 78 18.21 18.64 -15.56
CA ILE A 78 19.54 18.40 -16.12
C ILE A 78 19.61 18.81 -17.61
N LEU A 79 18.53 18.60 -18.36
CA LEU A 79 18.46 18.93 -19.78
C LEU A 79 18.16 20.42 -20.06
N ALA A 80 17.69 21.17 -19.06
CA ALA A 80 17.39 22.58 -19.22
C ALA A 80 18.68 23.41 -19.38
N SER A 81 18.74 24.21 -20.44
CA SER A 81 19.90 25.07 -20.76
C SER A 81 19.68 26.54 -20.46
N GLU A 82 18.44 27.02 -20.56
CA GLU A 82 18.10 28.43 -20.31
C GLU A 82 17.73 28.67 -18.85
N SER A 83 18.11 29.84 -18.31
CA SER A 83 17.89 30.18 -16.89
C SER A 83 16.41 30.14 -16.47
N ALA A 84 15.50 30.55 -17.35
CA ALA A 84 14.06 30.49 -17.13
C ALA A 84 13.55 29.03 -17.04
N ASP A 85 14.03 28.17 -17.94
CA ASP A 85 13.68 26.75 -17.98
C ASP A 85 14.28 25.96 -16.81
N ILE A 86 15.52 26.26 -16.43
CA ILE A 86 16.17 25.69 -15.23
C ILE A 86 15.34 26.02 -14.00
N ARG A 87 14.91 27.27 -13.84
CA ARG A 87 14.08 27.69 -12.70
C ARG A 87 12.73 26.99 -12.71
N ALA A 88 12.06 26.90 -13.86
CA ALA A 88 10.77 26.21 -13.99
C ALA A 88 10.90 24.71 -13.68
N ALA A 89 11.94 24.05 -14.21
CA ALA A 89 12.24 22.65 -13.94
C ALA A 89 12.59 22.41 -12.47
N ALA A 90 13.34 23.31 -11.84
CA ALA A 90 13.68 23.23 -10.42
C ALA A 90 12.44 23.34 -9.53
N ILE A 91 11.52 24.27 -9.83
CA ILE A 91 10.23 24.38 -9.11
C ILE A 91 9.42 23.09 -9.28
N SER A 92 9.37 22.54 -10.49
CA SER A 92 8.69 21.27 -10.77
C SER A 92 9.30 20.12 -9.96
N ALA A 93 10.62 20.01 -9.93
CA ALA A 93 11.32 18.99 -9.16
C ALA A 93 11.13 19.14 -7.64
N ILE A 94 11.05 20.36 -7.11
CA ILE A 94 10.71 20.60 -5.70
C ILE A 94 9.30 20.07 -5.41
N LYS A 95 8.33 20.35 -6.28
CA LYS A 95 6.97 19.84 -6.14
C LYS A 95 6.93 18.31 -6.17
N GLN A 96 7.65 17.68 -7.11
CA GLN A 96 7.71 16.22 -7.19
C GLN A 96 8.41 15.60 -5.98
N ALA A 97 9.43 16.26 -5.42
CA ALA A 97 10.08 15.81 -4.20
C ALA A 97 9.10 15.76 -3.02
N SER A 98 8.22 16.75 -2.89
CA SER A 98 7.18 16.74 -1.86
C SER A 98 6.14 15.64 -2.07
N LEU A 99 5.73 15.39 -3.31
CA LEU A 99 4.80 14.30 -3.64
C LEU A 99 5.40 12.92 -3.40
N LEU A 100 6.70 12.76 -3.65
CA LEU A 100 7.44 11.55 -3.31
C LEU A 100 7.50 11.32 -1.80
N ASP A 101 7.80 12.35 -1.02
CA ASP A 101 7.81 12.26 0.45
C ASP A 101 6.43 11.85 0.99
N GLU A 102 5.35 12.43 0.47
CA GLU A 102 3.97 12.07 0.86
C GLU A 102 3.65 10.61 0.50
N ALA A 103 4.01 10.17 -0.71
CA ALA A 103 3.76 8.81 -1.16
C ALA A 103 4.54 7.77 -0.34
N LEU A 104 5.80 8.07 0.02
CA LEU A 104 6.60 7.21 0.89
C LEU A 104 6.07 7.19 2.34
N GLN A 105 5.54 8.30 2.84
CA GLN A 105 4.88 8.33 4.14
C GLN A 105 3.60 7.46 4.15
N LYS A 106 2.76 7.57 3.11
CA LYS A 106 1.58 6.70 2.94
C LYS A 106 1.98 5.22 2.83
N LEU A 107 3.05 4.91 2.10
CA LEU A 107 3.58 3.56 1.98
C LEU A 107 4.03 2.99 3.33
N SER A 108 4.72 3.78 4.14
CA SER A 108 5.15 3.40 5.49
C SER A 108 3.96 3.13 6.42
N LEU A 109 2.88 3.92 6.30
CA LEU A 109 1.65 3.69 7.06
C LEU A 109 0.90 2.42 6.60
N ALA A 110 0.93 2.10 5.31
CA ALA A 110 0.27 0.92 4.76
C ALA A 110 1.05 -0.39 5.00
N LEU A 111 2.39 -0.31 5.10
CA LEU A 111 3.29 -1.44 5.36
C LEU A 111 4.25 -1.13 6.54
N PRO A 112 3.74 -1.00 7.77
CA PRO A 112 4.54 -0.60 8.93
C PRO A 112 5.60 -1.64 9.34
N ASP A 113 5.42 -2.90 8.97
CA ASP A 113 6.30 -4.01 9.35
C ASP A 113 7.36 -4.35 8.29
N SER A 114 7.30 -3.71 7.10
CA SER A 114 8.26 -3.98 6.03
C SER A 114 9.61 -3.31 6.34
N ALA A 115 10.68 -4.11 6.43
CA ALA A 115 12.05 -3.62 6.57
C ALA A 115 12.46 -2.81 5.33
N ASP A 116 12.13 -3.28 4.13
CA ASP A 116 12.47 -2.62 2.87
C ASP A 116 11.85 -1.23 2.76
N VAL A 117 10.58 -1.06 3.20
CA VAL A 117 9.91 0.25 3.20
C VAL A 117 10.58 1.20 4.19
N LYS A 118 11.00 0.71 5.36
CA LYS A 118 11.74 1.53 6.34
C LYS A 118 13.10 1.97 5.80
N GLU A 119 13.82 1.05 5.15
CA GLU A 119 15.09 1.35 4.49
C GLU A 119 14.90 2.39 3.39
N LEU A 120 13.91 2.22 2.52
CA LEU A 120 13.60 3.15 1.43
C LEU A 120 13.29 4.56 1.95
N VAL A 121 12.47 4.67 3.00
CA VAL A 121 12.17 5.96 3.65
C VAL A 121 13.44 6.56 4.24
N GLY A 122 14.28 5.75 4.90
CA GLY A 122 15.56 6.19 5.45
C GLY A 122 16.52 6.72 4.38
N LEU A 123 16.67 6.01 3.26
CA LEU A 123 17.48 6.44 2.13
C LEU A 123 16.96 7.75 1.53
N ASN A 124 15.64 7.88 1.32
CA ASN A 124 15.06 9.12 0.82
C ASN A 124 15.29 10.30 1.78
N GLN A 125 15.24 10.08 3.10
CA GLN A 125 15.55 11.12 4.10
C GLN A 125 17.02 11.57 4.04
N GLN A 126 17.97 10.64 3.84
CA GLN A 126 19.40 10.97 3.71
C GLN A 126 19.69 11.86 2.50
N ILE A 127 19.04 11.56 1.36
CA ILE A 127 19.23 12.34 0.12
C ILE A 127 18.38 13.61 0.07
N LYS A 128 17.35 13.74 0.91
CA LYS A 128 16.38 14.86 0.88
C LYS A 128 17.05 16.23 1.02
N GLN A 129 17.88 16.41 2.04
CA GLN A 129 18.53 17.69 2.31
C GLN A 129 19.52 18.08 1.19
N PRO A 130 20.47 17.21 0.78
CA PRO A 130 21.33 17.48 -0.37
C PRO A 130 20.54 17.81 -1.64
N ARG A 131 19.52 17.01 -1.96
CA ARG A 131 18.67 17.21 -3.14
C ARG A 131 17.98 18.57 -3.11
N MET A 132 17.39 18.95 -1.98
CA MET A 132 16.71 20.24 -1.85
C MET A 132 17.67 21.43 -2.00
N GLN A 133 18.89 21.34 -1.47
CA GLN A 133 19.91 22.38 -1.63
C GLN A 133 20.30 22.60 -3.10
N VAL A 134 20.42 21.51 -3.88
CA VAL A 134 20.67 21.58 -5.33
C VAL A 134 19.49 22.22 -6.05
N LEU A 135 18.26 21.79 -5.75
CA LEU A 135 17.07 22.34 -6.38
C LEU A 135 16.86 23.83 -6.05
N LEU A 136 17.15 24.26 -4.82
CA LEU A 136 17.07 25.65 -4.41
C LEU A 136 18.14 26.51 -5.11
N SER A 137 19.36 25.99 -5.25
CA SER A 137 20.43 26.66 -5.99
C SER A 137 20.08 26.82 -7.47
N ALA A 138 19.53 25.76 -8.10
CA ALA A 138 19.05 25.81 -9.47
C ALA A 138 17.89 26.81 -9.65
N LYS A 139 16.94 26.86 -8.71
CA LYS A 139 15.83 27.83 -8.72
C LYS A 139 16.33 29.29 -8.67
N ASN A 140 17.40 29.54 -7.92
CA ASN A 140 17.95 30.88 -7.72
C ASN A 140 19.01 31.27 -8.78
N ASN A 141 19.28 30.40 -9.76
CA ASN A 141 20.33 30.59 -10.77
C ASN A 141 21.73 30.84 -10.18
N ASP A 142 21.97 30.31 -8.97
CA ASP A 142 23.14 30.62 -8.14
C ASP A 142 24.17 29.48 -8.28
N ALA A 143 24.76 29.35 -9.48
CA ALA A 143 25.64 28.23 -9.87
C ALA A 143 26.90 28.07 -8.97
N SER A 144 27.32 29.14 -8.30
CA SER A 144 28.49 29.17 -7.41
C SER A 144 28.29 28.37 -6.12
N LYS A 145 27.05 28.19 -5.64
CA LYS A 145 26.75 27.35 -4.46
C LYS A 145 26.63 25.86 -4.78
N CYS A 146 26.34 25.49 -6.02
CA CYS A 146 26.29 24.08 -6.47
C CYS A 146 27.64 23.36 -6.32
N ILE A 147 28.75 24.07 -6.53
CA ILE A 147 30.10 23.47 -6.64
C ILE A 147 30.75 23.20 -5.26
N GLY A 148 30.36 23.95 -4.21
CA GLY A 148 30.95 23.81 -2.88
C GLY A 148 30.60 22.51 -2.14
N GLN A 149 29.45 21.91 -2.46
CA GLN A 149 28.90 20.76 -1.74
C GLN A 149 28.92 19.45 -2.55
N ILE A 150 29.09 19.53 -3.87
CA ILE A 150 29.18 18.38 -4.78
C ILE A 150 30.61 18.32 -5.36
N LYS A 151 31.64 18.24 -4.52
CA LYS A 151 33.00 17.93 -4.98
C LYS A 151 33.09 16.47 -5.44
N GLY A 152 32.44 16.14 -6.56
CA GLY A 152 32.48 14.80 -7.11
C GLY A 152 31.82 14.57 -8.47
N TYR A 153 30.74 15.27 -8.87
CA TYR A 153 29.99 14.77 -10.05
C TYR A 153 29.24 15.76 -10.96
N TRP A 154 29.10 17.05 -10.63
CA TRP A 154 28.28 17.95 -11.46
C TRP A 154 29.02 19.24 -11.83
N ARG A 155 29.31 19.39 -13.13
CA ARG A 155 29.89 20.59 -13.73
C ARG A 155 28.76 21.49 -14.19
N CYS A 156 28.32 22.42 -13.34
CA CYS A 156 27.56 23.57 -13.81
C CYS A 156 28.57 24.51 -14.49
N ASP A 157 28.72 24.37 -15.81
CA ASP A 157 29.56 25.25 -16.61
C ASP A 157 28.91 26.63 -16.66
N SER A 158 29.46 27.55 -15.87
CA SER A 158 29.17 28.98 -15.95
C SER A 158 29.76 29.50 -17.26
N LYS A 159 29.00 29.46 -18.35
CA LYS A 159 29.32 30.22 -19.55
C LYS A 159 28.40 31.42 -19.68
N ASN A 160 29.04 32.60 -19.58
CA ASN A 160 28.65 33.93 -20.06
C ASN A 160 27.20 34.13 -20.50
#